data_AF-N4X3M8-F1
#
_entry.id   AF-N4X3M8-F1
#
_cell.length_a   1.000
_cell.length_b   1.000
_cell.length_c   1.000
_cell.angle_alpha   90.00
_cell.angle_beta   90.00
_cell.angle_gamma   90.00
#
_symmetry.space_group_name_H-M   'P 1'
#
loop_
_entity.id
_entity.type
_entity.pdbx_description
1 polymer ?
#
loop_
_entity_poly.entity_id
_entity_poly.type
_entity_poly.pdbx_seq_one_letter_code
_entity_poly.pdbx_strand_id
1 'polypeptide(L)'
;MNYNPDLSCLRQLLILEVAQACGLYRGDWLNKRWMDELRERCKSITRERSRAQEMDVPQLAIEYKRNLESTAAFVEPQIETSHDHDPAIRYRYLVGKNITESLNNASLCIRAIHCMGESIDPDDIDKTSSEAIENSSRYTIGFVHRLVKVLLIGSEPDRNTSIGCIGLYDASVIDAGLRARRQNYDVTAAKIHKILGELCRRMNSSFTVGEVYPKRTFRFTLYEWSKILLSTAIDFEKLLSELAPLSKNGFQSDMDGITNF
;
A
#
# COMPACT_ATOMS: atom_id res chain seq x y z
N MET A 1 -7.56 9.14 -24.00
CA MET A 1 -7.25 8.99 -22.57
C MET A 1 -7.16 10.36 -21.96
N ASN A 2 -8.06 10.66 -21.02
CA ASN A 2 -7.99 11.87 -20.21
C ASN A 2 -6.97 11.62 -19.09
N TYR A 3 -6.23 12.67 -18.72
CA TYR A 3 -5.35 12.70 -17.56
C TYR A 3 -6.01 11.99 -16.36
N ASN A 4 -5.46 10.86 -15.93
CA ASN A 4 -6.00 10.07 -14.82
C ASN A 4 -5.07 10.21 -13.61
N PRO A 5 -5.40 11.04 -12.61
CA PRO A 5 -4.57 11.21 -11.41
C PRO A 5 -4.40 9.93 -10.59
N ASP A 6 -5.18 8.88 -10.86
CA ASP A 6 -5.19 7.62 -10.10
C ASP A 6 -4.08 6.64 -10.53
N LEU A 7 -3.33 6.94 -11.59
CA LEU A 7 -2.19 6.15 -12.04
C LEU A 7 -0.89 6.89 -11.75
N SER A 8 0.16 6.19 -11.29
CA SER A 8 1.48 6.81 -11.14
C SER A 8 1.93 7.48 -12.44
N CYS A 9 2.59 8.64 -12.34
CA CYS A 9 2.99 9.46 -13.49
C CYS A 9 3.74 8.63 -14.56
N LEU A 10 4.62 7.73 -14.12
CA LEU A 10 5.39 6.81 -14.98
C LEU A 10 4.52 5.75 -15.66
N ARG A 11 3.48 5.25 -14.98
CA ARG A 11 2.53 4.29 -15.56
C ARG A 11 1.65 4.96 -16.61
N GLN A 12 1.26 6.20 -16.38
CA GLN A 12 0.57 7.01 -17.40
C GLN A 12 1.47 7.25 -18.61
N LEU A 13 2.77 7.54 -18.40
CA LEU A 13 3.72 7.71 -19.50
C LEU A 13 3.89 6.42 -20.30
N LEU A 14 4.06 5.26 -19.64
CA LEU A 14 4.17 3.98 -20.33
C LEU A 14 2.95 3.70 -21.23
N ILE A 15 1.75 3.91 -20.70
CA ILE A 15 0.51 3.74 -21.47
C ILE A 15 0.45 4.74 -22.62
N LEU A 16 0.87 5.99 -22.40
CA LEU A 16 0.92 7.03 -23.42
C LEU A 16 1.85 6.65 -24.57
N GLU A 17 3.06 6.15 -24.28
CA GLU A 17 4.03 5.75 -25.30
C GLU A 17 3.54 4.53 -26.12
N VAL A 18 2.88 3.57 -25.46
CA VAL A 18 2.22 2.45 -26.17
C VAL A 18 1.09 2.95 -27.08
N ALA A 19 0.23 3.84 -26.57
CA ALA A 19 -0.85 4.42 -27.35
C ALA A 19 -0.33 5.26 -28.53
N GLN A 20 0.77 5.98 -28.33
CA GLN A 20 1.47 6.74 -29.37
C GLN A 20 1.99 5.81 -30.47
N ALA A 21 2.67 4.71 -30.11
CA ALA A 21 3.16 3.74 -31.09
C ALA A 21 2.03 3.16 -31.94
N CYS A 22 0.92 2.76 -31.31
CA CYS A 22 -0.26 2.26 -32.01
C CYS A 22 -0.95 3.33 -32.89
N GLY A 23 -1.02 4.58 -32.43
CA GLY A 23 -1.61 5.69 -33.19
C GLY A 23 -0.76 6.10 -34.38
N LEU A 24 0.57 6.12 -34.22
CA LEU A 24 1.51 6.40 -35.31
C LEU A 24 1.43 5.32 -36.39
N TYR A 25 1.32 4.05 -36.00
CA TYR A 25 1.12 2.94 -36.94
C TYR A 25 -0.20 3.06 -37.73
N ARG A 26 -1.27 3.55 -37.08
CA ARG A 26 -2.58 3.78 -37.73
C ARG A 26 -2.68 5.11 -38.48
N GLY A 27 -1.70 6.01 -38.33
CA GLY A 27 -1.70 7.33 -38.95
C GLY A 27 -2.68 8.33 -38.32
N ASP A 28 -3.24 8.04 -37.14
CA ASP A 28 -4.27 8.85 -36.47
C ASP A 28 -3.78 9.52 -35.16
N TRP A 29 -2.47 9.47 -34.89
CA TRP A 29 -1.92 10.06 -33.69
C TRP A 29 -1.93 11.59 -33.71
N LEU A 30 -2.53 12.19 -32.67
CA LEU A 30 -2.49 13.63 -32.43
C LEU A 30 -1.91 13.90 -31.04
N ASN A 31 -0.76 14.57 -30.99
CA ASN A 31 -0.16 14.98 -29.73
C ASN A 31 -0.99 16.11 -29.09
N LYS A 32 -1.23 16.02 -27.78
CA LYS A 32 -2.00 17.01 -27.01
C LYS A 32 -1.12 17.61 -25.91
N ARG A 33 -1.38 18.86 -25.53
CA ARG A 33 -0.57 19.60 -24.55
C ARG A 33 -0.33 18.84 -23.23
N TRP A 34 -1.35 18.18 -22.69
CA TRP A 34 -1.23 17.41 -21.44
C TRP A 34 -0.26 16.21 -21.55
N MET A 35 -0.02 15.70 -22.77
CA MET A 35 0.93 14.60 -23.02
C MET A 35 2.37 15.09 -22.85
N ASP A 36 2.66 16.30 -23.35
CA ASP A 36 3.96 16.94 -23.18
C ASP A 36 4.17 17.34 -21.71
N GLU A 37 3.13 17.86 -21.05
CA GLU A 37 3.15 18.12 -19.60
C GLU A 37 3.36 16.83 -18.78
N LEU A 38 2.85 15.68 -19.22
CA LEU A 38 3.09 14.38 -18.59
C LEU A 38 4.53 13.92 -18.79
N ARG A 39 5.06 14.04 -20.02
CA ARG A 39 6.47 13.72 -20.33
C ARG A 39 7.42 14.59 -19.54
N GLU A 40 7.19 15.90 -19.44
CA GLU A 40 8.03 16.82 -18.68
C GLU A 40 7.97 16.54 -17.17
N ARG A 41 6.79 16.25 -16.61
CA ARG A 41 6.68 15.82 -15.21
C ARG A 41 7.45 14.52 -14.97
N CYS A 42 7.33 13.54 -15.85
CA CYS A 42 8.11 12.31 -15.77
C CYS A 42 9.61 12.57 -15.88
N LYS A 43 10.04 13.46 -16.78
CA LYS A 43 11.45 13.88 -16.87
C LYS A 43 11.91 14.57 -15.59
N SER A 44 11.12 15.43 -14.98
CA SER A 44 11.46 16.06 -13.69
C SER A 44 11.63 15.00 -12.61
N ILE A 45 10.66 14.09 -12.46
CA ILE A 45 10.72 12.96 -11.52
C ILE A 45 11.97 12.11 -11.76
N THR A 46 12.29 11.84 -13.03
CA THR A 46 13.44 11.01 -13.39
C THR A 46 14.75 11.76 -13.17
N ARG A 47 14.83 13.07 -13.44
CA ARG A 47 16.00 13.93 -13.18
C ARG A 47 16.24 14.12 -11.69
N GLU A 48 15.19 14.31 -10.90
CA GLU A 48 15.26 14.32 -9.44
C GLU A 48 15.74 12.95 -8.93
N ARG A 49 15.26 11.84 -9.51
CA ARG A 49 15.71 10.48 -9.16
C ARG A 49 17.13 10.14 -9.64
N SER A 50 17.60 10.69 -10.75
CA SER A 50 18.99 10.49 -11.22
C SER A 50 19.97 11.44 -10.55
N ARG A 51 19.48 12.49 -9.87
CA ARG A 51 20.25 13.31 -8.92
C ARG A 51 20.13 12.81 -7.48
N ALA A 52 19.08 12.07 -7.16
CA ALA A 52 19.00 11.30 -5.93
C ALA A 52 20.07 10.21 -6.00
N GLN A 53 21.00 10.25 -5.06
CA GLN A 53 21.92 9.17 -4.80
C GLN A 53 21.13 7.85 -4.75
N GLU A 54 21.61 6.79 -5.42
CA GLU A 54 21.01 5.47 -5.27
C GLU A 54 20.88 5.20 -3.77
N MET A 55 19.66 4.98 -3.31
CA MET A 55 19.42 4.81 -1.90
C MET A 55 20.10 3.53 -1.45
N ASP A 56 20.97 3.65 -0.46
CA ASP A 56 21.57 2.49 0.18
C ASP A 56 20.54 1.73 1.04
N VAL A 57 20.92 0.52 1.47
CA VAL A 57 20.04 -0.35 2.28
C VAL A 57 19.54 0.36 3.56
N PRO A 58 20.39 1.09 4.32
CA PRO A 58 19.93 1.89 5.45
C PRO A 58 18.86 2.93 5.12
N GLN A 59 19.06 3.72 4.06
CA GLN A 59 18.08 4.73 3.62
C GLN A 59 16.76 4.08 3.20
N LEU A 60 16.82 2.96 2.48
CA LEU A 60 15.63 2.19 2.10
C LEU A 60 14.88 1.67 3.33
N ALA A 61 15.58 1.21 4.37
CA ALA A 61 14.95 0.73 5.61
C ALA A 61 14.25 1.86 6.37
N ILE A 62 14.82 3.08 6.37
CA ILE A 62 14.21 4.28 6.96
C ILE A 62 12.93 4.66 6.20
N GLU A 63 12.98 4.73 4.87
CA GLU A 63 11.79 5.03 4.07
C GLU A 63 10.73 3.93 4.19
N TYR A 64 11.13 2.67 4.23
CA TYR A 64 10.22 1.56 4.47
C TYR A 64 9.46 1.73 5.78
N LYS A 65 10.18 1.99 6.88
CA LYS A 65 9.58 2.26 8.19
C LYS A 65 8.59 3.42 8.14
N ARG A 66 8.98 4.56 7.54
CA ARG A 66 8.13 5.75 7.43
C ARG A 66 6.82 5.44 6.69
N ASN A 67 6.89 4.70 5.60
CA ASN A 67 5.70 4.33 4.83
C ASN A 67 4.79 3.35 5.59
N LEU A 68 5.35 2.41 6.38
CA LEU A 68 4.56 1.56 7.27
C LEU A 68 3.89 2.37 8.39
N GLU A 69 4.58 3.36 8.97
CA GLU A 69 4.03 4.24 10.00
C GLU A 69 2.89 5.11 9.45
N SER A 70 3.04 5.66 8.24
CA SER A 70 1.97 6.38 7.56
C SER A 70 0.75 5.50 7.29
N THR A 71 0.98 4.27 6.83
CA THR A 71 -0.07 3.27 6.63
C THR A 71 -0.78 2.92 7.94
N ALA A 72 -0.05 2.73 9.04
CA ALA A 72 -0.62 2.44 10.35
C ALA A 72 -1.49 3.60 10.86
N ALA A 73 -0.99 4.84 10.75
CA ALA A 73 -1.73 6.05 11.12
C ALA A 73 -2.99 6.29 10.28
N PHE A 74 -3.05 5.73 9.05
CA PHE A 74 -4.28 5.66 8.28
C PHE A 74 -5.25 4.60 8.83
N VAL A 75 -4.76 3.39 9.11
CA VAL A 75 -5.62 2.25 9.50
C VAL A 75 -6.32 2.47 10.84
N GLU A 76 -5.63 3.03 11.83
CA GLU A 76 -6.16 3.28 13.19
C GLU A 76 -7.52 4.01 13.19
N PRO A 77 -7.67 5.20 12.58
CA PRO A 77 -8.94 5.92 12.57
C PRO A 77 -10.02 5.32 11.65
N GLN A 78 -9.67 4.47 10.67
CA GLN A 78 -10.67 3.84 9.78
C GLN A 78 -11.61 2.89 10.52
N ILE A 79 -11.22 2.48 11.71
CA ILE A 79 -11.90 1.50 12.53
C ILE A 79 -12.84 2.17 13.54
N GLU A 80 -12.52 3.39 13.96
CA GLU A 80 -13.27 4.16 14.95
C GLU A 80 -14.34 5.05 14.31
N THR A 81 -14.13 5.49 13.06
CA THR A 81 -15.03 6.41 12.35
C THR A 81 -16.04 5.65 11.47
N SER A 82 -17.02 5.00 12.11
CA SER A 82 -18.13 4.29 11.45
C SER A 82 -19.32 5.21 11.16
N HIS A 83 -19.08 6.47 10.77
CA HIS A 83 -20.17 7.41 10.49
C HIS A 83 -20.21 7.76 9.02
N ASP A 84 -21.44 7.86 8.54
CA ASP A 84 -21.93 8.11 7.18
C ASP A 84 -21.14 9.24 6.50
N HIS A 85 -20.07 8.88 5.77
CA HIS A 85 -19.32 9.86 4.99
C HIS A 85 -19.68 9.65 3.53
N ASP A 86 -20.25 10.70 2.94
CA ASP A 86 -20.42 10.88 1.50
C ASP A 86 -19.22 10.26 0.74
N PRO A 87 -19.45 9.40 -0.27
CA PRO A 87 -18.41 8.87 -1.14
C PRO A 87 -17.39 9.90 -1.62
N ALA A 88 -17.81 11.16 -1.85
CA ALA A 88 -16.93 12.27 -2.22
C ALA A 88 -15.95 12.65 -1.10
N ILE A 89 -16.42 12.74 0.14
CA ILE A 89 -15.59 13.01 1.32
C ILE A 89 -14.62 11.84 1.54
N ARG A 90 -15.10 10.60 1.38
CA ARG A 90 -14.24 9.41 1.51
C ARG A 90 -13.15 9.37 0.45
N TYR A 91 -13.48 9.69 -0.80
CA TYR A 91 -12.50 9.80 -1.88
C TYR A 91 -11.41 10.82 -1.53
N ARG A 92 -11.81 12.06 -1.15
CA ARG A 92 -10.86 13.11 -0.77
C ARG A 92 -10.00 12.71 0.42
N TYR A 93 -10.58 12.02 1.40
CA TYR A 93 -9.85 11.50 2.56
C TYR A 93 -8.79 10.47 2.14
N LEU A 94 -9.17 9.47 1.34
CA LEU A 94 -8.25 8.42 0.88
C LEU A 94 -7.09 9.01 0.05
N VAL A 95 -7.40 9.94 -0.86
CA VAL A 95 -6.39 10.67 -1.65
C VAL A 95 -5.50 11.50 -0.73
N GLY A 96 -6.08 12.29 0.18
CA GLY A 96 -5.31 13.14 1.10
C GLY A 96 -4.42 12.37 2.08
N LYS A 97 -4.71 11.09 2.31
CA LYS A 97 -3.88 10.19 3.13
C LYS A 97 -2.78 9.47 2.34
N ASN A 98 -2.74 9.61 1.01
CA ASN A 98 -1.73 9.01 0.13
C ASN A 98 -1.51 7.50 0.37
N ILE A 99 -2.56 6.76 0.77
CA ILE A 99 -2.42 5.37 1.23
C ILE A 99 -1.88 4.44 0.13
N THR A 100 -2.30 4.64 -1.12
CA THR A 100 -1.82 3.88 -2.28
C THR A 100 -0.33 4.12 -2.50
N GLU A 101 0.11 5.38 -2.42
CA GLU A 101 1.51 5.76 -2.54
C GLU A 101 2.34 5.17 -1.39
N SER A 102 1.89 5.27 -0.14
CA SER A 102 2.62 4.71 1.00
C SER A 102 2.80 3.20 0.90
N LEU A 103 1.74 2.46 0.55
CA LEU A 103 1.81 1.00 0.35
C LEU A 103 2.73 0.63 -0.83
N ASN A 104 2.62 1.35 -1.95
CA ASN A 104 3.45 1.13 -3.12
C ASN A 104 4.93 1.43 -2.82
N ASN A 105 5.23 2.56 -2.17
CA ASN A 105 6.60 2.93 -1.80
C ASN A 105 7.19 1.92 -0.81
N ALA A 106 6.43 1.50 0.22
CA ALA A 106 6.85 0.44 1.13
C ALA A 106 7.16 -0.86 0.37
N SER A 107 6.35 -1.22 -0.64
CA SER A 107 6.60 -2.40 -1.48
C SER A 107 7.91 -2.31 -2.27
N LEU A 108 8.23 -1.12 -2.79
CA LEU A 108 9.45 -0.89 -3.56
C LEU A 108 10.68 -0.92 -2.65
N CYS A 109 10.62 -0.28 -1.48
CA CYS A 109 11.73 -0.28 -0.53
C CYS A 109 12.07 -1.70 -0.09
N ILE A 110 11.07 -2.48 0.36
CA ILE A 110 11.33 -3.83 0.87
C ILE A 110 11.78 -4.80 -0.21
N ARG A 111 11.34 -4.60 -1.46
CA ARG A 111 11.83 -5.36 -2.61
C ARG A 111 13.27 -5.00 -2.95
N ALA A 112 13.62 -3.71 -2.92
CA ALA A 112 14.99 -3.27 -3.16
C ALA A 112 15.95 -3.82 -2.10
N ILE A 113 15.56 -3.73 -0.81
CA ILE A 113 16.31 -4.33 0.30
C ILE A 113 16.53 -5.83 0.09
N HIS A 114 15.48 -6.56 -0.31
CA HIS A 114 15.60 -7.99 -0.62
C HIS A 114 16.59 -8.24 -1.77
N CYS A 115 16.44 -7.55 -2.90
CA CYS A 115 17.32 -7.74 -4.05
C CYS A 115 18.78 -7.41 -3.70
N MET A 116 19.03 -6.33 -2.96
CA MET A 116 20.37 -5.95 -2.52
C MET A 116 20.95 -6.99 -1.55
N GLY A 117 20.15 -7.46 -0.59
CA GLY A 117 20.58 -8.51 0.36
C GLY A 117 20.92 -9.85 -0.31
N GLU A 118 20.21 -10.22 -1.38
CA GLU A 118 20.49 -11.43 -2.17
C GLU A 118 21.66 -11.26 -3.15
N SER A 119 22.02 -10.01 -3.50
CA SER A 119 23.06 -9.72 -4.50
C SER A 119 24.45 -9.49 -3.88
N ILE A 120 24.53 -9.29 -2.57
CA ILE A 120 25.77 -9.08 -1.82
C ILE A 120 26.13 -10.41 -1.14
N ASP A 121 27.39 -10.85 -1.25
CA ASP A 121 27.85 -12.02 -0.51
C ASP A 121 27.65 -11.77 1.01
N PRO A 122 27.13 -12.74 1.80
CA PRO A 122 26.93 -12.55 3.22
C PRO A 122 28.16 -12.06 3.99
N ASP A 123 29.37 -12.40 3.52
CA ASP A 123 30.63 -11.97 4.14
C ASP A 123 31.03 -10.54 3.74
N ASP A 124 30.47 -10.01 2.66
CA ASP A 124 30.74 -8.66 2.12
C ASP A 124 29.73 -7.62 2.60
N ILE A 125 28.68 -8.02 3.33
CA ILE A 125 27.66 -7.08 3.81
C ILE A 125 28.20 -6.29 5.01
N ASP A 126 28.23 -4.96 4.87
CA ASP A 126 28.63 -4.12 5.99
C ASP A 126 27.62 -4.21 7.14
N LYS A 127 28.10 -4.00 8.37
CA LYS A 127 27.30 -4.12 9.59
C LYS A 127 26.03 -3.24 9.55
N THR A 128 26.11 -2.05 8.95
CA THR A 128 24.99 -1.10 8.87
C THR A 128 23.89 -1.64 7.96
N SER A 129 24.27 -2.18 6.80
CA SER A 129 23.34 -2.81 5.86
C SER A 129 22.71 -4.07 6.44
N SER A 130 23.49 -4.89 7.15
CA SER A 130 22.97 -6.07 7.87
C SER A 130 21.93 -5.69 8.94
N GLU A 131 22.25 -4.69 9.77
CA GLU A 131 21.30 -4.16 10.77
C GLU A 131 20.04 -3.57 10.12
N ALA A 132 20.18 -2.90 8.97
CA ALA A 132 19.05 -2.34 8.24
C ALA A 132 18.10 -3.41 7.67
N ILE A 133 18.63 -4.54 7.17
CA ILE A 133 17.83 -5.69 6.75
C ILE A 133 17.10 -6.31 7.95
N GLU A 134 17.78 -6.51 9.07
CA GLU A 134 17.17 -7.05 10.29
C GLU A 134 16.08 -6.10 10.81
N ASN A 135 16.35 -4.80 10.85
CA ASN A 135 15.38 -3.80 11.28
C ASN A 135 14.16 -3.77 10.36
N SER A 136 14.33 -3.93 9.05
CA SER A 136 13.21 -4.02 8.10
C SER A 136 12.29 -5.21 8.41
N SER A 137 12.88 -6.33 8.86
CA SER A 137 12.12 -7.49 9.36
C SER A 137 11.38 -7.19 10.67
N ARG A 138 11.99 -6.44 11.58
CA ARG A 138 11.34 -6.01 12.83
C ARG A 138 10.19 -5.03 12.58
N TYR A 139 10.35 -4.09 11.65
CA TYR A 139 9.30 -3.13 11.27
C TYR A 139 8.09 -3.83 10.65
N THR A 140 8.35 -4.78 9.77
CA THR A 140 7.39 -5.73 9.18
C THR A 140 6.54 -6.41 10.27
N ILE A 141 7.18 -7.08 11.22
CA ILE A 141 6.49 -7.79 12.31
C ILE A 141 5.70 -6.80 13.18
N GLY A 142 6.31 -5.67 13.54
CA GLY A 142 5.66 -4.63 14.34
C GLY A 142 4.45 -4.02 13.65
N PHE A 143 4.45 -3.93 12.32
CA PHE A 143 3.30 -3.47 11.54
C PHE A 143 2.16 -4.49 11.54
N VAL A 144 2.45 -5.79 11.33
CA VAL A 144 1.42 -6.83 11.45
C VAL A 144 0.82 -6.87 12.85
N HIS A 145 1.65 -6.79 13.88
CA HIS A 145 1.15 -6.74 15.25
C HIS A 145 0.21 -5.55 15.46
N ARG A 146 0.57 -4.36 14.94
CA ARG A 146 -0.32 -3.19 14.98
C ARG A 146 -1.62 -3.41 14.23
N LEU A 147 -1.58 -3.92 13.00
CA LEU A 147 -2.78 -4.22 12.22
C LEU A 147 -3.70 -5.18 12.96
N VAL A 148 -3.16 -6.27 13.51
CA VAL A 148 -3.91 -7.27 14.27
C VAL A 148 -4.52 -6.65 15.51
N LYS A 149 -3.76 -5.93 16.32
CA LYS A 149 -4.26 -5.24 17.52
C LYS A 149 -5.39 -4.27 17.18
N VAL A 150 -5.18 -3.47 16.13
CA VAL A 150 -6.15 -2.48 15.66
C VAL A 150 -7.40 -3.18 15.13
N LEU A 151 -7.30 -4.32 14.45
CA LEU A 151 -8.44 -5.08 13.91
C LEU A 151 -9.19 -5.93 14.96
N LEU A 152 -8.56 -6.32 16.07
CA LEU A 152 -9.10 -7.28 17.05
C LEU A 152 -9.74 -6.69 18.32
N ILE A 153 -9.92 -5.36 18.44
CA ILE A 153 -10.60 -4.72 19.59
C ILE A 153 -9.96 -5.10 20.94
N GLY A 154 -8.64 -5.03 21.02
CA GLY A 154 -7.96 -4.78 22.30
C GLY A 154 -7.40 -5.98 23.08
N SER A 155 -7.63 -7.23 22.68
CA SER A 155 -6.82 -8.37 23.17
C SER A 155 -5.73 -8.73 22.15
N GLU A 156 -4.48 -8.82 22.61
CA GLU A 156 -3.39 -9.35 21.79
C GLU A 156 -3.62 -10.86 21.66
N PRO A 157 -3.86 -11.38 20.45
CA PRO A 157 -4.11 -12.79 20.26
C PRO A 157 -2.83 -13.58 20.52
N ASP A 158 -2.99 -14.78 21.06
CA ASP A 158 -1.86 -15.68 21.26
C ASP A 158 -1.18 -15.99 19.92
N ARG A 159 0.15 -15.91 19.92
CA ARG A 159 0.94 -16.27 18.74
C ARG A 159 0.89 -17.78 18.53
N ASN A 160 0.84 -18.20 17.27
CA ASN A 160 0.92 -19.61 16.90
C ASN A 160 2.14 -20.28 17.56
N THR A 161 1.90 -21.41 18.21
CA THR A 161 2.89 -22.14 19.02
C THR A 161 3.35 -23.45 18.36
N SER A 162 2.59 -23.95 17.40
CA SER A 162 2.82 -25.26 16.80
C SER A 162 3.76 -25.16 15.59
N ILE A 163 4.80 -26.02 15.58
CA ILE A 163 5.77 -26.10 14.47
C ILE A 163 5.04 -26.40 13.16
N GLY A 164 5.44 -25.72 12.09
CA GLY A 164 4.84 -25.92 10.76
C GLY A 164 3.48 -25.27 10.59
N CYS A 165 2.92 -24.61 11.61
CA CYS A 165 1.75 -23.77 11.43
C CYS A 165 2.07 -22.53 10.58
N ILE A 166 1.08 -22.15 9.79
CA ILE A 166 1.08 -20.94 8.98
C ILE A 166 0.45 -19.82 9.81
N GLY A 167 1.04 -18.64 9.78
CA GLY A 167 0.56 -17.50 10.55
C GLY A 167 1.44 -17.15 11.74
N LEU A 168 1.62 -15.85 11.99
CA LEU A 168 2.08 -15.35 13.28
C LEU A 168 1.01 -15.59 14.37
N TYR A 169 -0.26 -15.48 13.99
CA TYR A 169 -1.45 -15.71 14.80
C TYR A 169 -2.39 -16.71 14.11
N ASP A 170 -3.28 -17.32 14.89
CA ASP A 170 -4.31 -18.22 14.38
C ASP A 170 -5.25 -17.47 13.41
N ALA A 171 -5.44 -18.03 12.21
CA ALA A 171 -6.28 -17.45 11.18
C ALA A 171 -7.74 -17.28 11.64
N SER A 172 -8.26 -18.22 12.45
CA SER A 172 -9.61 -18.16 12.99
C SER A 172 -9.82 -16.95 13.91
N VAL A 173 -8.78 -16.54 14.63
CA VAL A 173 -8.81 -15.37 15.52
C VAL A 173 -8.85 -14.08 14.72
N ILE A 174 -8.04 -13.98 13.66
CA ILE A 174 -8.09 -12.85 12.72
C ILE A 174 -9.48 -12.74 12.09
N ASP A 175 -10.02 -13.85 11.60
CA ASP A 175 -11.34 -13.89 10.98
C ASP A 175 -12.46 -13.52 11.95
N ALA A 176 -12.37 -13.95 13.21
CA ALA A 176 -13.33 -13.62 14.24
C ALA A 176 -13.38 -12.11 14.52
N GLY A 177 -12.23 -11.44 14.68
CA GLY A 177 -12.22 -9.99 14.92
C GLY A 177 -12.64 -9.18 13.70
N LEU A 178 -12.27 -9.62 12.48
CA LEU A 178 -12.76 -9.00 11.24
C LEU A 178 -14.28 -9.10 11.10
N ARG A 179 -14.88 -10.22 11.54
CA ARG A 179 -16.36 -10.38 11.57
C ARG A 179 -17.01 -9.51 12.64
N ALA A 180 -16.44 -9.45 13.84
CA ALA A 180 -16.97 -8.65 14.95
C ALA A 180 -17.08 -7.15 14.58
N ARG A 181 -16.12 -6.65 13.79
CA ARG A 181 -16.08 -5.28 13.29
C ARG A 181 -17.08 -4.95 12.21
N ARG A 182 -17.57 -5.94 11.45
CA ARG A 182 -18.35 -5.72 10.22
C ARG A 182 -19.76 -5.14 10.46
N GLN A 183 -20.16 -4.93 11.71
CA GLN A 183 -21.46 -4.40 12.04
C GLN A 183 -21.52 -2.89 11.76
N ASN A 184 -22.55 -2.44 11.03
CA ASN A 184 -22.88 -1.03 10.78
C ASN A 184 -21.93 -0.24 9.86
N TYR A 185 -21.17 -0.89 8.98
CA TYR A 185 -20.41 -0.17 7.94
C TYR A 185 -21.27 0.22 6.75
N ASP A 186 -21.08 1.45 6.25
CA ASP A 186 -21.51 1.84 4.91
C ASP A 186 -20.78 1.01 3.83
N VAL A 187 -21.26 1.08 2.58
CA VAL A 187 -20.72 0.29 1.46
C VAL A 187 -19.23 0.54 1.22
N THR A 188 -18.77 1.78 1.39
CA THR A 188 -17.38 2.18 1.14
C THR A 188 -16.48 1.78 2.30
N ALA A 189 -16.91 2.01 3.54
CA ALA A 189 -16.25 1.54 4.75
C ALA A 189 -16.10 0.02 4.75
N ALA A 190 -17.13 -0.72 4.29
CA ALA A 190 -17.07 -2.17 4.14
C ALA A 190 -16.02 -2.61 3.12
N LYS A 191 -15.84 -1.87 2.00
CA LYS A 191 -14.79 -2.13 1.01
C LYS A 191 -13.39 -1.86 1.59
N ILE A 192 -13.19 -0.75 2.29
CA ILE A 192 -11.91 -0.44 2.94
C ILE A 192 -11.56 -1.51 3.98
N HIS A 193 -12.52 -1.86 4.84
CA HIS A 193 -12.33 -2.90 5.84
C HIS A 193 -12.04 -4.27 5.20
N LYS A 194 -12.66 -4.58 4.04
CA LYS A 194 -12.33 -5.78 3.27
C LYS A 194 -10.89 -5.78 2.78
N ILE A 195 -10.42 -4.67 2.21
CA ILE A 195 -9.02 -4.51 1.73
C ILE A 195 -8.05 -4.65 2.90
N LEU A 196 -8.29 -3.96 4.02
CA LEU A 196 -7.42 -4.02 5.20
C LEU A 196 -7.44 -5.41 5.87
N GLY A 197 -8.59 -6.07 5.90
CA GLY A 197 -8.70 -7.44 6.40
C GLY A 197 -7.96 -8.44 5.52
N GLU A 198 -7.96 -8.25 4.20
CA GLU A 198 -7.16 -9.05 3.27
C GLU A 198 -5.66 -8.82 3.45
N LEU A 199 -5.24 -7.55 3.59
CA LEU A 199 -3.86 -7.19 3.91
C LEU A 199 -3.41 -7.93 5.18
N CYS A 200 -4.17 -7.82 6.27
CA CYS A 200 -3.85 -8.48 7.54
C CYS A 200 -3.75 -10.00 7.40
N ARG A 201 -4.72 -10.65 6.73
CA ARG A 201 -4.71 -12.10 6.51
C ARG A 201 -3.49 -12.55 5.72
N ARG A 202 -3.20 -11.89 4.60
CA ARG A 202 -2.06 -12.23 3.73
C ARG A 202 -0.73 -12.05 4.44
N MET A 203 -0.55 -10.92 5.15
CA MET A 203 0.67 -10.67 5.92
C MET A 203 0.83 -11.69 7.05
N ASN A 204 -0.24 -12.01 7.78
CA ASN A 204 -0.18 -13.07 8.80
C ASN A 204 0.23 -14.40 8.17
N SER A 205 -0.45 -14.85 7.11
CA SER A 205 -0.20 -16.14 6.47
C SER A 205 1.17 -16.26 5.79
N SER A 206 1.90 -15.14 5.61
CA SER A 206 3.26 -15.17 5.07
C SER A 206 4.30 -15.69 6.06
N PHE A 207 3.97 -15.79 7.34
CA PHE A 207 4.84 -16.38 8.34
C PHE A 207 4.66 -17.89 8.42
N THR A 208 5.77 -18.61 8.55
CA THR A 208 5.79 -20.02 8.93
C THR A 208 6.53 -20.19 10.24
N VAL A 209 5.96 -20.97 11.17
CA VAL A 209 6.60 -21.28 12.45
C VAL A 209 7.74 -22.26 12.20
N GLY A 210 8.97 -21.80 12.48
CA GLY A 210 10.18 -22.61 12.43
C GLY A 210 10.38 -23.42 13.70
N GLU A 211 11.58 -23.34 14.28
CA GLU A 211 11.94 -24.08 15.50
C GLU A 211 11.31 -23.45 16.75
N VAL A 212 10.87 -24.29 17.68
CA VAL A 212 10.20 -23.89 18.93
C VAL A 212 11.18 -23.70 20.10
N TYR A 213 12.43 -24.16 20.00
CA TYR A 213 13.39 -24.11 21.11
C TYR A 213 14.84 -23.81 20.64
N PRO A 214 15.64 -23.04 21.41
CA PRO A 214 15.32 -22.31 22.65
C PRO A 214 14.63 -20.96 22.42
N LYS A 215 14.52 -20.49 21.17
CA LYS A 215 13.78 -19.29 20.79
C LYS A 215 12.88 -19.61 19.61
N ARG A 216 11.60 -19.26 19.72
CA ARG A 216 10.63 -19.42 18.63
C ARG A 216 11.09 -18.61 17.43
N THR A 217 11.32 -19.27 16.30
CA THR A 217 11.68 -18.60 15.04
C THR A 217 10.49 -18.57 14.09
N PHE A 218 10.29 -17.44 13.41
CA PHE A 218 9.33 -17.31 12.32
C PHE A 218 10.11 -17.07 11.04
N ARG A 219 9.74 -17.77 9.97
CA ARG A 219 10.31 -17.58 8.64
C ARG A 219 9.31 -16.86 7.76
N PHE A 220 9.80 -15.89 7.01
CA PHE A 220 9.05 -15.16 5.99
C PHE A 220 10.06 -14.54 5.02
N THR A 221 9.60 -14.08 3.85
CA THR A 221 10.47 -13.42 2.88
C THR A 221 10.08 -11.96 2.69
N LEU A 222 11.08 -11.07 2.64
CA LEU A 222 10.88 -9.66 2.31
C LEU A 222 10.24 -9.47 0.92
N TYR A 223 10.52 -10.39 0.00
CA TYR A 223 9.96 -10.39 -1.34
C TYR A 223 8.46 -10.68 -1.37
N GLU A 224 7.95 -11.66 -0.63
CA GLU A 224 6.51 -11.90 -0.53
C GLU A 224 5.77 -10.69 0.06
N TRP A 225 6.39 -10.02 1.02
CA TRP A 225 5.84 -8.80 1.62
C TRP A 225 5.72 -7.67 0.62
N SER A 226 6.70 -7.51 -0.26
CA SER A 226 6.59 -6.55 -1.36
C SER A 226 5.35 -6.81 -2.23
N LYS A 227 5.05 -8.08 -2.54
CA LYS A 227 3.89 -8.45 -3.35
C LYS A 227 2.56 -8.17 -2.62
N ILE A 228 2.52 -8.44 -1.32
CA ILE A 228 1.32 -8.19 -0.51
C ILE A 228 1.02 -6.70 -0.43
N LEU A 229 2.03 -5.86 -0.16
CA LEU A 229 1.90 -4.40 -0.10
C LEU A 229 1.46 -3.82 -1.45
N LEU A 230 2.12 -4.21 -2.55
CA LEU A 230 1.78 -3.74 -3.89
C LEU A 230 0.36 -4.14 -4.29
N SER A 231 -0.03 -5.39 -4.04
CA SER A 231 -1.39 -5.85 -4.32
C SER A 231 -2.44 -5.05 -3.55
N THR A 232 -2.15 -4.70 -2.31
CA THR A 232 -3.06 -3.89 -1.48
C THR A 232 -3.15 -2.46 -2.00
N ALA A 233 -2.03 -1.87 -2.45
CA ALA A 233 -2.04 -0.57 -3.12
C ALA A 233 -2.96 -0.59 -4.35
N ILE A 234 -2.86 -1.64 -5.18
CA ILE A 234 -3.71 -1.82 -6.37
C ILE A 234 -5.20 -1.93 -5.98
N ASP A 235 -5.53 -2.61 -4.89
CA ASP A 235 -6.92 -2.73 -4.46
C ASP A 235 -7.48 -1.38 -3.96
N PHE A 236 -6.66 -0.54 -3.31
CA PHE A 236 -7.03 0.84 -3.01
C PHE A 236 -7.14 1.71 -4.28
N GLU A 237 -6.28 1.54 -5.29
CA GLU A 237 -6.40 2.26 -6.57
C GLU A 237 -7.73 1.94 -7.27
N LYS A 238 -8.16 0.66 -7.25
CA LYS A 238 -9.48 0.26 -7.77
C LYS A 238 -10.61 0.94 -7.01
N LEU A 239 -10.54 0.95 -5.68
CA LEU A 239 -11.54 1.61 -4.85
C LEU A 239 -11.62 3.12 -5.15
N LEU A 240 -10.47 3.79 -5.29
CA LEU A 240 -10.44 5.21 -5.66
C LEU A 240 -11.09 5.46 -7.02
N SER A 241 -10.82 4.59 -8.00
CA SER A 241 -11.42 4.66 -9.34
C SER A 241 -12.95 4.50 -9.31
N GLU A 242 -13.47 3.68 -8.40
CA GLU A 242 -14.92 3.51 -8.19
C GLU A 242 -15.58 4.72 -7.51
N LEU A 243 -14.86 5.40 -6.61
CA LEU A 243 -15.37 6.56 -5.87
C LEU A 243 -15.23 7.87 -6.65
N ALA A 244 -14.26 7.96 -7.56
CA ALA A 244 -13.97 9.18 -8.32
C ALA A 244 -15.19 9.76 -9.08
N PRO A 245 -16.04 8.98 -9.78
CA PRO A 245 -17.24 9.50 -10.44
C PRO A 245 -18.27 10.09 -9.45
N LEU A 246 -18.42 9.44 -8.28
CA LEU A 246 -19.36 9.87 -7.25
C LEU A 246 -18.96 11.22 -6.65
N SER A 247 -17.64 11.48 -6.56
CA SER A 247 -17.11 12.78 -6.11
C SER A 247 -17.37 13.95 -7.07
N LYS A 248 -17.63 13.67 -8.36
CA LYS A 248 -17.89 14.69 -9.38
C LYS A 248 -19.36 15.08 -9.44
N ASN A 249 -20.26 14.14 -9.13
CA ASN A 249 -21.70 14.37 -9.16
C ASN A 249 -22.21 15.18 -7.95
N GLY A 250 -21.52 15.11 -6.80
CA GLY A 250 -21.84 15.95 -5.63
C GLY A 250 -21.61 17.45 -5.86
N PHE A 251 -20.80 17.84 -6.86
CA PHE A 251 -20.61 19.24 -7.24
C PHE A 251 -21.79 19.82 -8.03
N GLN A 252 -22.64 18.98 -8.63
CA GLN A 252 -23.80 19.45 -9.40
C GLN A 252 -25.03 19.69 -8.53
N SER A 253 -25.24 18.91 -7.45
CA SER A 253 -26.40 19.13 -6.58
C SER A 253 -26.26 20.35 -5.65
N ASP A 254 -25.04 20.72 -5.26
CA ASP A 254 -24.84 21.89 -4.38
C ASP A 254 -24.87 23.23 -5.13
N MET A 255 -24.73 23.24 -6.46
CA MET A 255 -24.83 24.45 -7.29
C MET A 255 -26.26 24.72 -7.79
N ASP A 256 -27.12 23.69 -7.87
CA ASP A 256 -28.54 23.86 -8.21
C ASP A 256 -29.39 24.42 -7.04
N GLY A 257 -28.80 24.50 -5.84
CA GLY A 257 -29.44 25.06 -4.63
C GLY A 257 -29.22 26.57 -4.39
N ILE A 258 -28.37 27.26 -5.17
CA ILE A 258 -27.97 28.66 -4.91
C ILE A 258 -28.42 29.63 -6.02
N THR A 259 -29.43 29.28 -6.83
CA THR A 259 -29.99 30.19 -7.86
C THR A 259 -31.47 30.56 -7.68
N ASN A 260 -32.07 30.28 -6.53
CA ASN A 260 -33.36 30.85 -6.16
C ASN A 260 -33.25 31.58 -4.82
N PHE A 261 -32.82 32.85 -4.84
CA PHE A 261 -33.35 33.98 -4.06
C PHE A 261 -32.70 35.28 -4.52
#